data_AF-A0A8J2L1H0-F1
#
_entry.id   AF-A0A8J2L1H0-F1
#
_cell.length_a   1.000
_cell.length_b   1.000
_cell.length_c   1.000
_cell.angle_alpha   90.00
_cell.angle_beta   90.00
_cell.angle_gamma   90.00
#
_symmetry.space_group_name_H-M   'P 1'
#
loop_
_entity.id
_entity.type
_entity.pdbx_description
1 polymer ?
#
loop_
_entity_poly.entity_id
_entity_poly.type
_entity_poly.pdbx_seq_one_letter_code
_entity_poly.pdbx_strand_id
1 'polypeptide(L)' 'MMCKGGLDLRKWISNDSELLMSVPASMRETALPLRIDESDSVKTLGLSYHPMLDQFKFIVKLPKDREILTKRCISSDM' A
#
# COMPACT_ATOMS: atom_id res chain seq x y z
N MET A 1 17.26 11.26 22.12
CA MET A 1 18.41 10.45 21.69
C MET A 1 18.46 10.26 20.17
N MET A 2 17.32 10.09 19.48
CA MET A 2 17.26 9.93 18.00
C MET A 2 17.71 11.17 17.19
N CYS A 3 17.21 12.36 17.53
CA CYS A 3 17.50 13.60 16.79
C CYS A 3 18.98 14.05 16.86
N LYS A 4 19.72 13.63 17.89
CA LYS A 4 21.15 13.97 18.03
C LYS A 4 22.03 13.20 17.03
N GLY A 5 21.52 12.14 16.42
CA GLY A 5 22.23 11.34 15.40
C GLY A 5 21.81 11.65 13.96
N GLY A 6 21.02 12.71 13.71
CA GLY A 6 20.48 13.02 12.38
C GLY A 6 19.42 12.02 11.89
N LEU A 7 18.91 11.18 12.79
CA LEU A 7 17.84 10.23 12.52
C LEU A 7 16.52 10.87 12.92
N ASP A 8 16.01 11.76 12.07
CA ASP A 8 14.70 12.35 12.25
C ASP A 8 13.64 11.26 12.14
N LEU A 9 12.84 11.12 13.20
CA LEU A 9 11.84 10.07 13.29
C LEU A 9 10.68 10.39 12.34
N ARG A 10 10.77 9.91 11.10
CA ARG A 10 9.64 9.89 10.17
C ARG A 10 8.79 8.68 10.50
N LYS A 11 7.66 8.89 11.19
CA LYS A 11 6.70 7.81 11.43
C LYS A 11 5.84 7.64 10.18
N TRP A 12 6.17 6.64 9.38
CA TRP A 12 5.55 6.44 8.07
C TRP A 12 4.06 6.09 8.22
N ILE A 13 3.70 5.17 9.11
CA ILE A 13 2.34 4.61 9.16
C ILE A 13 2.03 3.97 10.52
N SER A 14 0.78 4.04 10.98
CA SER A 14 0.31 3.43 12.25
C SER A 14 -1.18 3.09 12.14
N ASN A 15 -1.63 2.05 12.84
CA ASN A 15 -3.05 1.80 13.07
C ASN A 15 -3.63 2.65 14.21
N ASP A 16 -2.79 3.07 15.15
CA ASP A 16 -3.14 4.01 16.22
C ASP A 16 -3.24 5.46 15.70
N SER A 17 -4.46 6.00 15.71
CA SER A 17 -4.78 7.36 15.26
C SER A 17 -4.33 8.45 16.24
N GLU A 18 -4.37 8.21 17.56
CA GLU A 18 -3.92 9.16 18.57
C GLU A 18 -2.41 9.35 18.47
N LEU A 19 -1.69 8.25 18.28
CA LEU A 19 -0.26 8.29 18.05
C LEU A 19 0.10 8.97 16.72
N LEU A 20 -0.70 8.82 15.65
CA LEU A 20 -0.51 9.57 14.40
C LEU A 20 -0.77 11.07 14.59
N MET A 21 -1.77 11.44 15.39
CA MET A 21 -2.08 12.86 15.67
C MET A 21 -0.91 13.57 16.36
N SER A 22 -0.12 12.86 17.16
CA SER A 22 1.08 13.40 17.81
C SER A 22 2.22 13.75 16.84
N VAL A 23 2.22 13.19 15.62
CA VAL A 23 3.27 13.40 14.60
C VAL A 23 2.86 14.57 13.70
N PRO A 24 3.76 15.50 13.32
CA PRO A 24 3.42 16.58 12.38
C PRO A 24 2.90 16.05 11.04
N ALA A 25 1.90 16.70 10.45
CA ALA A 25 1.29 16.26 9.19
C ALA A 25 2.30 16.15 8.02
N SER A 26 3.32 17.00 8.00
CA SER A 26 4.43 16.96 7.02
C SER A 26 5.33 15.74 7.16
N MET A 27 5.25 15.03 8.28
CA MET A 27 6.00 13.81 8.58
C MET A 27 5.13 12.54 8.53
N ARG A 28 3.83 12.67 8.23
CA ARG A 28 2.90 11.55 8.04
C ARG A 28 2.87 11.18 6.55
N GLU A 29 2.85 9.89 6.24
CA GLU A 29 2.58 9.44 4.88
C GLU A 29 1.11 9.73 4.54
N THR A 30 0.86 10.63 3.58
CA THR A 30 -0.50 11.07 3.23
C THR A 30 -1.23 10.15 2.25
N ALA A 31 -0.56 9.14 1.69
CA ALA A 31 -1.15 8.21 0.73
C ALA A 31 -1.90 7.09 1.45
N LEU A 32 -3.19 7.30 1.75
CA LEU A 32 -4.10 6.27 2.23
C LEU A 32 -5.10 5.88 1.14
N PRO A 33 -5.26 4.59 0.79
CA PRO A 33 -4.44 3.45 1.22
C PRO A 33 -3.03 3.48 0.59
N LEU A 34 -2.04 2.99 1.34
CA LEU A 34 -0.67 2.85 0.84
C LEU A 34 -0.70 1.80 -0.27
N ARG A 35 -0.38 2.21 -1.50
CA ARG A 35 -0.15 1.25 -2.58
C ARG A 35 1.24 0.68 -2.42
N ILE A 36 1.31 -0.64 -2.35
CA ILE A 36 2.58 -1.37 -2.43
C ILE A 36 2.79 -1.59 -3.93
N ASP A 37 3.60 -0.73 -4.54
CA ASP A 37 3.83 -0.72 -6.00
C ASP A 37 5.09 -1.50 -6.38
N GLU A 38 5.32 -1.73 -7.67
CA GLU A 38 6.43 -2.53 -8.19
C GLU A 38 7.84 -1.98 -7.85
N SER A 39 7.93 -0.71 -7.46
CA SER A 39 9.16 -0.08 -6.94
C SER A 39 9.45 -0.40 -5.48
N ASP A 40 8.46 -0.91 -4.73
CA ASP A 40 8.65 -1.33 -3.36
C ASP A 40 9.33 -2.70 -3.32
N SER A 41 10.12 -2.94 -2.27
CA SER A 41 10.93 -4.17 -2.10
C SER A 41 10.14 -5.50 -2.17
N VAL A 42 8.80 -5.45 -2.17
CA VAL A 42 7.88 -6.58 -2.26
C VAL A 42 6.95 -6.41 -3.46
N LYS A 43 7.28 -7.06 -4.58
CA LYS A 43 6.46 -7.07 -5.81
C LYS A 43 5.22 -7.95 -5.62
N THR A 44 4.13 -7.39 -5.07
CA THR A 44 2.83 -8.09 -4.98
C THR A 44 1.77 -7.33 -5.77
N LEU A 45 1.33 -7.92 -6.89
CA LEU A 45 0.40 -7.27 -7.82
C LEU A 45 -0.89 -6.83 -7.11
N GLY A 46 -1.18 -5.54 -7.19
CA GLY A 46 -2.44 -4.96 -6.71
C GLY A 46 -2.58 -4.94 -5.19
N LEU A 47 -1.55 -5.19 -4.40
CA LEU A 47 -1.67 -5.13 -2.94
C LEU A 47 -1.70 -3.67 -2.45
N SER A 48 -2.60 -3.38 -1.51
CA SER A 48 -2.66 -2.10 -0.81
C SER A 48 -2.88 -2.33 0.67
N TYR A 49 -2.24 -1.49 1.50
CA TYR A 49 -2.38 -1.54 2.94
C TYR A 49 -3.15 -0.31 3.44
N HIS A 50 -4.16 -0.56 4.27
CA HIS A 50 -4.93 0.46 4.95
C HIS A 50 -4.55 0.46 6.44
N PRO A 51 -3.56 1.27 6.86
CA PRO A 51 -2.98 1.24 8.19
C PRO A 51 -4.00 1.52 9.29
N MET A 52 -4.91 2.48 9.10
CA MET A 52 -5.91 2.85 10.11
C MET A 52 -6.87 1.70 10.47
N LEU A 53 -7.12 0.80 9.52
CA LEU A 53 -8.01 -0.35 9.69
C LEU A 53 -7.21 -1.64 9.88
N ASP A 54 -5.89 -1.56 9.82
CA ASP A 54 -4.97 -2.69 9.79
C ASP A 54 -5.37 -3.78 8.76
N GLN A 55 -5.71 -3.34 7.55
CA GLN A 55 -6.26 -4.21 6.50
C GLN A 55 -5.42 -4.20 5.23
N PHE A 56 -5.22 -5.37 4.66
CA PHE A 56 -4.71 -5.53 3.30
C PHE A 56 -5.86 -5.70 2.32
N LYS A 57 -5.74 -5.06 1.15
CA LYS A 57 -6.73 -5.12 0.07
C LYS A 57 -6.04 -5.36 -1.27
N PHE A 58 -6.66 -6.19 -2.09
CA PHE A 58 -6.28 -6.36 -3.48
C PHE A 58 -7.07 -5.39 -4.36
N ILE A 59 -6.36 -4.58 -5.14
CA ILE A 59 -6.88 -3.67 -6.14
C ILE A 59 -6.58 -4.28 -7.50
N VAL A 60 -7.58 -4.88 -8.11
CA VAL A 60 -7.49 -5.45 -9.45
C VAL A 60 -8.20 -4.53 -10.43
N LYS A 61 -7.48 -4.05 -11.44
CA LYS A 61 -8.08 -3.33 -12.57
C LYS A 61 -8.41 -4.36 -13.66
N LEU A 62 -9.66 -4.76 -13.71
CA LEU A 62 -10.14 -5.66 -14.76
C LEU A 62 -10.45 -4.86 -16.05
N PRO A 63 -10.13 -5.39 -17.23
CA PRO A 63 -10.58 -4.83 -18.51
C PRO A 63 -12.11 -4.71 -18.54
N LYS A 64 -12.62 -3.66 -19.19
CA LYS A 64 -14.07 -3.42 -19.31
C LYS A 64 -14.73 -4.43 -20.25
N ASP A 65 -14.01 -4.87 -21.28
CA ASP A 65 -14.48 -5.83 -22.26
C ASP A 65 -14.23 -7.23 -21.72
N ARG A 66 -15.23 -7.76 -21.01
CA ARG A 66 -15.19 -9.12 -20.50
C ARG A 66 -15.68 -10.08 -21.58
N GLU A 67 -14.79 -10.51 -22.47
CA GLU A 67 -14.90 -11.88 -22.93
C GLU A 67 -14.77 -12.79 -21.68
N ILE A 68 -15.50 -13.90 -21.66
CA ILE A 68 -15.45 -14.83 -20.51
C ILE A 68 -14.07 -15.48 -20.49
N LEU A 69 -13.13 -14.82 -19.81
CA LEU A 69 -11.77 -15.29 -19.62
C LEU A 69 -11.80 -16.46 -18.63
N THR A 70 -11.76 -17.67 -19.18
CA THR A 70 -11.52 -18.87 -18.38
C THR A 70 -10.02 -19.13 -18.26
N LYS A 71 -9.58 -19.82 -17.20
CA LYS A 71 -8.19 -20.27 -17.07
C LYS A 71 -7.71 -21.06 -18.30
N ARG A 72 -8.64 -21.77 -18.97
CA ARG A 72 -8.38 -22.51 -20.21
C ARG A 72 -8.11 -21.60 -21.41
N CYS A 73 -8.82 -20.47 -21.53
CA CYS A 73 -8.57 -19.47 -22.58
C CYS A 73 -7.14 -18.94 -22.48
N ILE A 74 -6.77 -18.46 -21.28
CA ILE A 74 -5.47 -17.80 -21.04
C ILE A 74 -4.29 -18.77 -21.27
N SER A 75 -4.45 -20.05 -20.94
CA SER A 75 -3.39 -21.05 -21.13
C SER A 75 -3.24 -21.55 -22.57
N SER A 76 -4.23 -21.29 -23.43
CA SER A 76 -4.19 -21.73 -24.84
C SER A 76 -3.61 -20.67 -25.77
N ASP A 77 -3.65 -19.40 -25.36
CA ASP A 77 -3.12 -18.25 -26.09
C ASP A 77 -1.62 -17.97 -25.81
N MET A 78 -0.96 -18.81 -25.00
CA MET A 78 0.46 -18.72 -24.65
C MET A 78 1.27 -19.84 -25.30
#